data_AF-A0A0C3JBN1-F1
#
_entry.id   AF-A0A0C3JBN1-F1
#
_cell.length_a   1.000
_cell.length_b   1.000
_cell.length_c   1.000
_cell.angle_alpha   90.00
_cell.angle_beta   90.00
_cell.angle_gamma   90.00
#
_symmetry.space_group_name_H-M   'P 1'
#
loop_
_entity.id
_entity.type
_entity.pdbx_description
1 polymer ?
#
loop_
_entity_poly.entity_id
_entity_poly.type
_entity_poly.pdbx_seq_one_letter_code
_entity_poly.pdbx_strand_id
1 'polypeptide(L)'
;MEADHPTTQLWHYHAHILHEPRFQVFGCLTNEYVMDMFSCNLETRLNFIQANQKCLHQEDAELMGIDNIGPPKNIYLPLSSLGSCHWASNQVSDSLAIAATYGNPTFFVTMTWNTVWPEIVSQLQPGQTFTDIPAMVVHVFKCKLALLIKTLKTMFSNAGHVLYCIHSVEFQKWGLPHAHILLKYTASCDSASNINAVVSAKIPDDPLDALLVCTFMTHHHPPPQNPLSKYCQRVQADGS
;
A
#
# COMPACT_ATOMS: atom_id res chain seq x y z
N MET A 1 11.23 -29.91 -23.25
CA MET A 1 10.30 -28.92 -23.86
C MET A 1 9.62 -28.21 -22.71
N GLU A 2 10.20 -27.10 -22.27
CA GLU A 2 9.51 -26.17 -21.38
C GLU A 2 8.27 -25.66 -22.11
N ALA A 3 7.10 -25.85 -21.51
CA ALA A 3 5.88 -25.25 -22.03
C ALA A 3 6.03 -23.74 -21.86
N ASP A 4 6.18 -23.04 -22.99
CA ASP A 4 6.19 -21.58 -23.04
C ASP A 4 4.84 -21.11 -22.50
N HIS A 5 4.81 -20.68 -21.24
CA HIS A 5 3.57 -20.17 -20.65
C HIS A 5 3.15 -18.93 -21.45
N PRO A 6 1.88 -18.84 -21.90
CA PRO A 6 1.43 -17.68 -22.65
C PRO A 6 1.64 -16.42 -21.81
N THR A 7 2.61 -15.60 -22.22
CA THR A 7 2.87 -14.31 -21.60
C THR A 7 1.65 -13.44 -21.81
N THR A 8 1.02 -13.01 -20.73
CA THR A 8 -0.12 -12.09 -20.83
C THR A 8 0.37 -10.75 -21.39
N GLN A 9 -0.50 -10.03 -22.09
CA GLN A 9 -0.18 -8.71 -22.65
C GLN A 9 0.34 -7.74 -21.56
N LEU A 10 -0.22 -7.84 -20.35
CA LEU A 10 0.23 -7.07 -19.19
C LEU A 10 1.65 -7.45 -18.75
N TRP A 11 1.99 -8.74 -18.77
CA TRP A 11 3.33 -9.21 -18.43
C TRP A 11 4.37 -8.77 -19.47
N HIS A 12 3.99 -8.79 -20.75
CA HIS A 12 4.80 -8.22 -21.82
C HIS A 12 5.10 -6.73 -21.56
N TYR A 13 4.08 -5.90 -21.32
CA TYR A 13 4.30 -4.47 -21.02
C TYR A 13 5.13 -4.25 -19.77
N HIS A 14 4.88 -5.01 -18.70
CA HIS A 14 5.66 -4.93 -17.48
C HIS A 14 7.15 -5.22 -17.72
N ALA A 15 7.47 -6.25 -18.51
CA ALA A 15 8.84 -6.55 -18.88
C ALA A 15 9.48 -5.40 -19.68
N HIS A 16 8.78 -4.85 -20.68
CA HIS A 16 9.30 -3.75 -21.50
C HIS A 16 9.50 -2.44 -20.72
N ILE A 17 8.55 -2.06 -19.86
CA ILE A 17 8.61 -0.83 -19.05
C ILE A 17 9.83 -0.81 -18.13
N LEU A 18 10.24 -1.98 -17.60
CA LEU A 18 11.35 -2.07 -16.66
C LEU A 18 12.72 -2.20 -17.33
N HIS A 19 12.78 -2.79 -18.53
CA HIS A 19 14.06 -3.14 -19.16
C HIS A 19 14.45 -2.21 -20.31
N GLU A 20 13.51 -1.48 -20.91
CA GLU A 20 13.86 -0.54 -21.98
C GLU A 20 14.26 0.83 -21.42
N PRO A 21 15.49 1.30 -21.68
CA PRO A 21 15.97 2.60 -21.16
C PRO A 21 15.12 3.79 -21.60
N ARG A 22 14.47 3.69 -22.76
CA ARG A 22 13.60 4.73 -23.32
C ARG A 22 12.50 5.15 -22.34
N PHE A 23 11.91 4.20 -21.62
CA PHE A 23 10.83 4.49 -20.69
C PHE A 23 11.30 5.30 -19.46
N GLN A 24 12.59 5.20 -19.10
CA GLN A 24 13.16 6.01 -18.03
C GLN A 24 13.54 7.43 -18.51
N VAL A 25 13.73 7.64 -19.81
CA VAL A 25 14.15 8.93 -20.37
C VAL A 25 12.95 9.83 -20.67
N PHE A 26 11.87 9.28 -21.19
CA PHE A 26 10.75 10.07 -21.73
C PHE A 26 9.78 10.63 -20.68
N GLY A 27 9.97 10.31 -19.39
CA GLY A 27 9.23 10.92 -18.28
C GLY A 27 7.71 10.84 -18.45
N CYS A 28 7.04 12.00 -18.45
CA CYS A 28 5.59 12.10 -18.66
C CYS A 28 5.06 11.36 -19.91
N LEU A 29 5.81 11.30 -21.01
CA LEU A 29 5.38 10.59 -22.21
C LEU A 29 5.32 9.06 -21.99
N THR A 30 6.25 8.52 -21.18
CA THR A 30 6.14 7.14 -20.71
C THR A 30 4.88 6.93 -19.89
N ASN A 31 4.56 7.87 -19.00
CA ASN A 31 3.39 7.76 -18.13
C ASN A 31 2.09 7.71 -18.96
N GLU A 32 1.99 8.57 -19.97
CA GLU A 32 0.87 8.57 -20.92
C GLU A 32 0.78 7.23 -21.67
N TYR A 33 1.90 6.74 -22.21
CA TYR A 33 1.94 5.43 -22.87
C TYR A 33 1.47 4.30 -21.94
N VAL A 34 1.96 4.25 -20.70
CA VAL A 34 1.56 3.21 -19.73
C VAL A 34 0.07 3.28 -19.41
N MET A 35 -0.49 4.49 -19.28
CA MET A 35 -1.93 4.68 -19.03
C MET A 35 -2.78 4.28 -20.23
N ASP A 36 -2.34 4.59 -21.45
CA ASP A 36 -3.02 4.18 -22.68
C ASP A 36 -3.05 2.65 -22.81
N MET A 37 -1.89 2.00 -22.66
CA MET A 37 -1.78 0.53 -22.73
C MET A 37 -2.62 -0.16 -21.65
N PHE A 38 -2.64 0.39 -20.43
CA PHE A 38 -3.47 -0.12 -19.34
C PHE A 38 -4.96 0.05 -19.64
N SER A 39 -5.37 1.18 -20.19
CA SER A 39 -6.76 1.46 -20.56
C SER A 39 -7.26 0.51 -21.65
N CYS A 40 -6.46 0.30 -22.72
CA CYS A 40 -6.79 -0.67 -23.77
C CYS A 40 -6.92 -2.10 -23.21
N ASN A 41 -6.04 -2.48 -22.27
CA ASN A 41 -6.11 -3.79 -21.63
C ASN A 41 -7.37 -3.94 -20.76
N LEU A 42 -7.70 -2.91 -19.97
CA LEU A 42 -8.92 -2.88 -19.16
C LEU A 42 -10.17 -2.97 -20.05
N GLU A 43 -10.24 -2.21 -21.14
CA GLU A 43 -11.34 -2.26 -22.08
C GLU A 43 -11.51 -3.65 -22.69
N THR A 44 -10.42 -4.27 -23.12
CA THR A 44 -10.43 -5.65 -23.64
C THR A 44 -10.98 -6.64 -22.60
N ARG A 45 -10.56 -6.51 -21.34
CA ARG A 45 -11.06 -7.34 -20.23
C ARG A 45 -12.54 -7.10 -19.96
N LEU A 46 -12.99 -5.85 -19.97
CA LEU A 46 -14.40 -5.49 -19.76
C LEU A 46 -15.28 -6.02 -20.90
N ASN A 47 -14.82 -5.93 -22.15
CA ASN A 47 -15.52 -6.49 -23.31
C ASN A 47 -15.64 -8.02 -23.19
N PHE A 48 -14.58 -8.69 -22.73
CA PHE A 48 -14.63 -10.14 -22.44
C PHE A 48 -15.64 -10.45 -21.34
N ILE A 49 -15.64 -9.70 -20.24
CA ILE A 49 -16.59 -9.87 -19.13
C ILE A 49 -18.02 -9.68 -19.63
N GLN A 50 -18.27 -8.66 -20.46
CA GLN A 50 -19.58 -8.38 -21.03
C GLN A 50 -20.06 -9.51 -21.95
N ALA A 51 -19.17 -10.10 -22.74
CA ALA A 51 -19.51 -11.23 -23.62
C ALA A 51 -19.75 -12.54 -22.86
N ASN A 52 -19.13 -12.74 -21.69
CA ASN A 52 -19.11 -14.02 -20.97
C ASN A 52 -19.86 -13.99 -19.62
N GLN A 53 -20.81 -13.06 -19.46
CA GLN A 53 -21.56 -12.84 -18.21
C GLN A 53 -22.13 -14.10 -17.56
N LYS A 54 -22.77 -14.98 -18.35
CA LYS A 54 -23.40 -16.21 -17.83
C LYS A 54 -22.39 -17.17 -17.20
N CYS A 55 -21.26 -17.37 -17.88
CA CYS A 55 -20.21 -18.29 -17.44
C CYS A 55 -19.56 -17.75 -16.16
N LEU A 56 -19.15 -16.48 -16.17
CA LEU A 56 -18.49 -15.84 -15.03
C LEU A 56 -19.36 -15.79 -13.78
N HIS A 57 -20.65 -15.54 -13.95
CA HIS A 57 -21.59 -15.48 -12.84
C HIS A 57 -21.84 -16.86 -12.23
N GLN A 58 -21.82 -17.92 -13.04
CA GLN A 58 -21.93 -19.29 -12.53
C GLN A 58 -20.64 -19.73 -11.81
N GLU A 59 -19.47 -19.44 -12.40
CA GLU A 59 -18.17 -19.77 -11.79
C GLU A 59 -18.00 -19.09 -10.41
N ASP A 60 -18.29 -17.80 -10.29
CA ASP A 60 -18.20 -17.11 -8.99
C ASP A 60 -19.26 -17.63 -7.98
N ALA A 61 -20.44 -18.04 -8.46
CA ALA A 61 -21.46 -18.66 -7.60
C ALA A 61 -20.98 -19.99 -7.01
N GLU A 62 -20.36 -20.83 -7.85
CA GLU A 62 -19.77 -22.11 -7.45
C GLU A 62 -18.64 -21.90 -6.43
N LEU A 63 -17.78 -20.89 -6.65
CA LEU A 63 -16.72 -20.49 -5.71
C LEU A 63 -17.28 -20.06 -4.34
N MET A 64 -18.43 -19.39 -4.31
CA MET A 64 -19.09 -18.98 -3.06
C MET A 64 -20.00 -20.06 -2.45
N GLY A 65 -20.15 -21.22 -3.11
CA GLY A 65 -21.06 -22.28 -2.66
C GLY A 65 -22.54 -21.90 -2.75
N ILE A 66 -22.92 -21.08 -3.73
CA ILE A 66 -24.29 -20.62 -3.97
C ILE A 66 -24.87 -21.36 -5.19
N ASP A 67 -25.84 -22.24 -4.96
CA ASP A 67 -26.37 -23.14 -6.00
C ASP A 67 -27.19 -22.44 -7.10
N ASN A 68 -27.69 -21.22 -6.84
CA ASN A 68 -28.58 -20.55 -7.79
C ASN A 68 -28.59 -19.03 -7.61
N ILE A 69 -27.92 -18.32 -8.51
CA ILE A 69 -27.99 -16.86 -8.58
C ILE A 69 -28.81 -16.49 -9.81
N GLY A 70 -29.95 -15.82 -9.58
CA GLY A 70 -30.78 -15.27 -10.67
C GLY A 70 -29.99 -14.31 -11.56
N PRO A 71 -30.45 -14.04 -12.79
CA PRO A 71 -29.72 -13.20 -13.73
C PRO A 71 -29.46 -11.80 -13.12
N PRO A 72 -28.22 -11.29 -13.19
CA PRO A 72 -27.88 -10.02 -12.58
C PRO A 72 -28.64 -8.89 -13.28
N LYS A 73 -29.14 -7.91 -12.49
CA LYS A 73 -29.90 -6.76 -13.00
C LYS A 73 -29.03 -5.79 -13.82
N ASN A 74 -27.71 -5.80 -13.57
CA ASN A 74 -26.68 -5.00 -14.23
C ASN A 74 -25.54 -5.91 -14.72
N ILE A 75 -24.59 -5.37 -15.49
CA ILE A 75 -23.35 -6.11 -15.84
C ILE A 75 -22.65 -6.52 -14.55
N TYR A 76 -22.46 -7.83 -14.40
CA TYR A 76 -21.73 -8.44 -13.31
C TYR A 76 -20.24 -8.28 -13.53
N LEU A 77 -19.54 -7.77 -12.52
CA LEU A 77 -18.08 -7.76 -12.45
C LEU A 77 -17.64 -8.88 -11.51
N PRO A 78 -16.78 -9.81 -11.98
CA PRO A 78 -16.25 -10.88 -11.14
C PRO A 78 -15.53 -10.35 -9.90
N LEU A 79 -15.45 -11.15 -8.83
CA LEU A 79 -14.68 -10.87 -7.61
C LEU A 79 -13.21 -10.51 -7.89
N SER A 80 -12.63 -11.12 -8.94
CA SER A 80 -11.26 -10.85 -9.41
C SER A 80 -11.05 -9.43 -9.99
N SER A 81 -12.12 -8.65 -10.15
CA SER A 81 -12.07 -7.29 -10.70
C SER A 81 -11.57 -6.30 -9.66
N LEU A 82 -10.24 -6.10 -9.64
CA LEU A 82 -9.57 -5.15 -8.76
C LEU A 82 -10.23 -3.76 -8.81
N GLY A 83 -10.52 -3.19 -7.65
CA GLY A 83 -11.13 -1.86 -7.53
C GLY A 83 -12.66 -1.81 -7.71
N SER A 84 -13.30 -2.94 -8.05
CA SER A 84 -14.77 -3.01 -8.05
C SER A 84 -15.34 -2.95 -6.64
N CYS A 85 -16.60 -2.51 -6.50
CA CYS A 85 -17.30 -2.53 -5.20
C CYS A 85 -17.39 -3.94 -4.61
N HIS A 86 -17.53 -4.96 -5.46
CA HIS A 86 -17.63 -6.35 -5.01
C HIS A 86 -16.29 -6.86 -4.48
N TRP A 87 -15.19 -6.61 -5.20
CA TRP A 87 -13.83 -6.88 -4.72
C TRP A 87 -13.55 -6.18 -3.39
N ALA A 88 -13.84 -4.88 -3.30
CA ALA A 88 -13.61 -4.11 -2.06
C ALA A 88 -14.43 -4.65 -0.88
N SER A 89 -15.70 -4.99 -1.11
CA SER A 89 -16.57 -5.60 -0.09
C SER A 89 -16.01 -6.94 0.38
N ASN A 90 -15.49 -7.77 -0.53
CA ASN A 90 -14.89 -9.05 -0.18
C ASN A 90 -13.63 -8.88 0.67
N GLN A 91 -12.70 -8.00 0.27
CA GLN A 91 -11.49 -7.70 1.06
C GLN A 91 -11.81 -7.22 2.47
N VAL A 92 -12.85 -6.40 2.63
CA VAL A 92 -13.33 -5.92 3.94
C VAL A 92 -13.93 -7.09 4.73
N SER A 93 -14.78 -7.90 4.10
CA SER A 93 -15.39 -9.08 4.75
C SER A 93 -14.33 -10.04 5.28
N ASP A 94 -13.33 -10.40 4.46
CA ASP A 94 -12.23 -11.28 4.86
C ASP A 94 -11.43 -10.69 6.02
N SER A 95 -11.13 -9.38 5.95
CA SER A 95 -10.41 -8.67 7.00
C SER A 95 -11.19 -8.67 8.33
N LEU A 96 -12.51 -8.46 8.27
CA LEU A 96 -13.39 -8.49 9.44
C LEU A 96 -13.55 -9.90 9.99
N ALA A 97 -13.61 -10.94 9.15
CA ALA A 97 -13.67 -12.33 9.58
C ALA A 97 -12.39 -12.75 10.35
N ILE A 98 -11.22 -12.31 9.86
CA ILE A 98 -9.95 -12.49 10.56
C ILE A 98 -9.97 -11.77 11.92
N ALA A 99 -10.39 -10.51 11.95
CA ALA A 99 -10.47 -9.73 13.19
C ALA A 99 -11.51 -10.29 14.17
N ALA A 100 -12.62 -10.85 13.70
CA ALA A 100 -13.62 -11.51 14.53
C ALA A 100 -13.08 -12.80 15.18
N THR A 101 -12.21 -13.52 14.45
CA THR A 101 -11.60 -14.78 14.91
C THR A 101 -10.48 -14.54 15.92
N TYR A 102 -9.59 -13.58 15.64
CA TYR A 102 -8.38 -13.35 16.44
C TYR A 102 -8.45 -12.10 17.35
N GLY A 103 -9.56 -11.37 17.31
CA GLY A 103 -9.78 -10.12 18.03
C GLY A 103 -9.16 -8.89 17.35
N ASN A 104 -9.35 -7.73 17.98
CA ASN A 104 -8.92 -6.43 17.46
C ASN A 104 -7.39 -6.32 17.32
N PRO A 105 -6.88 -5.55 16.33
CA PRO A 105 -5.46 -5.38 16.06
C PRO A 105 -4.74 -4.71 17.24
N THR A 106 -3.49 -5.11 17.47
CA THR A 106 -2.60 -4.54 18.49
C THR A 106 -1.98 -3.22 18.02
N PHE A 107 -1.58 -3.14 16.75
CA PHE A 107 -0.96 -1.94 16.18
C PHE A 107 -1.60 -1.54 14.86
N PHE A 108 -1.67 -0.22 14.66
CA PHE A 108 -1.96 0.41 13.38
C PHE A 108 -0.74 1.21 12.95
N VAL A 109 -0.09 0.78 11.87
CA VAL A 109 1.14 1.38 11.36
C VAL A 109 0.84 1.99 9.99
N THR A 110 1.21 3.26 9.83
CA THR A 110 1.16 3.93 8.53
C THR A 110 2.58 4.05 7.98
N MET A 111 2.80 3.52 6.79
CA MET A 111 4.02 3.76 6.02
C MET A 111 3.75 4.88 5.02
N THR A 112 4.44 5.99 5.20
CA THR A 112 4.44 7.10 4.26
C THR A 112 5.68 7.01 3.38
N TRP A 113 5.49 7.19 2.09
CA TRP A 113 6.57 7.34 1.14
C TRP A 113 7.48 8.54 1.45
N ASN A 114 8.75 8.45 1.06
CA ASN A 114 9.69 9.56 1.09
C ASN A 114 10.36 9.75 -0.29
N THR A 115 10.25 10.95 -0.86
CA THR A 115 10.80 11.30 -2.18
C THR A 115 12.33 11.37 -2.22
N VAL A 116 13.01 11.44 -1.07
CA VAL A 116 14.47 11.51 -0.98
C VAL A 116 15.14 10.15 -0.71
N TRP A 117 14.44 9.02 -0.90
CA TRP A 117 15.12 7.74 -0.77
C TRP A 117 16.22 7.58 -1.84
N PRO A 118 17.42 7.14 -1.44
CA PRO A 118 18.58 7.08 -2.33
C PRO A 118 18.35 6.14 -3.53
N GLU A 119 17.52 5.11 -3.37
CA GLU A 119 17.14 4.19 -4.45
C GLU A 119 16.33 4.88 -5.56
N ILE A 120 15.62 5.98 -5.26
CA ILE A 120 14.92 6.79 -6.25
C ILE A 120 15.86 7.83 -6.82
N VAL A 121 16.55 8.57 -5.95
CA VAL A 121 17.41 9.69 -6.33
C VAL A 121 18.53 9.23 -7.27
N SER A 122 19.08 8.05 -7.03
CA SER A 122 20.11 7.45 -7.91
C SER A 122 19.62 7.09 -9.30
N GLN A 123 18.30 6.99 -9.53
CA GLN A 123 17.71 6.66 -10.83
C GLN A 123 17.27 7.91 -11.61
N LEU A 124 17.28 9.09 -11.00
CA LEU A 124 16.86 10.33 -11.65
C LEU A 124 17.95 10.84 -12.60
N GLN A 125 17.57 11.14 -13.84
CA GLN A 125 18.43 11.85 -14.79
C GLN A 125 18.42 13.37 -14.51
N PRO A 126 19.41 14.13 -15.03
CA PRO A 126 19.42 15.58 -14.90
C PRO A 126 18.10 16.22 -15.38
N GLY A 127 17.45 16.97 -14.50
CA GLY A 127 16.17 17.64 -14.78
C GLY A 127 14.92 16.77 -14.55
N GLN A 128 15.07 15.49 -14.19
CA GLN A 128 13.94 14.64 -13.83
C GLN A 128 13.57 14.77 -12.35
N THR A 129 12.30 14.43 -12.07
CA THR A 129 11.74 14.33 -10.74
C THR A 129 11.10 12.95 -10.54
N PHE A 130 10.68 12.63 -9.32
CA PHE A 130 10.05 11.33 -9.02
C PHE A 130 8.76 11.07 -9.82
N THR A 131 8.10 12.11 -10.34
CA THR A 131 6.91 11.96 -11.19
C THR A 131 7.24 11.45 -12.59
N ASP A 132 8.50 11.58 -13.02
CA ASP A 132 8.97 11.12 -14.33
C ASP A 132 9.32 9.63 -14.34
N ILE A 133 9.50 9.01 -13.16
CA ILE A 133 9.85 7.59 -13.00
C ILE A 133 8.90 6.82 -12.05
N PRO A 134 7.56 6.89 -12.24
CA PRO A 134 6.60 6.35 -11.28
C PRO A 134 6.68 4.82 -11.12
N ALA A 135 7.10 4.09 -12.16
CA ALA A 135 7.32 2.64 -12.06
C ALA A 135 8.42 2.30 -11.04
N MET A 136 9.53 3.05 -11.05
CA MET A 136 10.60 2.90 -10.05
C MET A 136 10.11 3.29 -8.67
N VAL A 137 9.34 4.37 -8.56
CA VAL A 137 8.74 4.81 -7.30
C VAL A 137 7.89 3.70 -6.66
N VAL A 138 6.94 3.14 -7.42
CA VAL A 138 6.08 2.06 -6.94
C VAL A 138 6.90 0.80 -6.60
N HIS A 139 7.93 0.49 -7.39
CA HIS A 139 8.80 -0.66 -7.14
C HIS A 139 9.57 -0.52 -5.81
N VAL A 140 10.24 0.62 -5.60
CA VAL A 140 10.97 0.90 -4.36
C VAL A 140 10.00 0.87 -3.17
N PHE A 141 8.80 1.45 -3.30
CA PHE A 141 7.79 1.43 -2.23
C PHE A 141 7.39 0.00 -1.88
N LYS A 142 7.10 -0.84 -2.88
CA LYS A 142 6.74 -2.24 -2.69
C LYS A 142 7.83 -3.01 -1.96
N CYS A 143 9.10 -2.80 -2.35
CA CYS A 143 10.24 -3.43 -1.69
C CYS A 143 10.39 -2.97 -0.23
N LYS A 144 10.27 -1.67 0.04
CA LYS A 144 10.32 -1.12 1.41
C LYS A 144 9.14 -1.61 2.26
N LEU A 145 7.94 -1.68 1.69
CA LEU A 145 6.75 -2.22 2.37
C LEU A 145 6.93 -3.69 2.73
N ALA A 146 7.43 -4.50 1.80
CA ALA A 146 7.71 -5.92 2.06
C ALA A 146 8.78 -6.09 3.16
N LEU A 147 9.83 -5.27 3.13
CA LEU A 147 10.84 -5.24 4.19
C LEU A 147 10.23 -4.83 5.54
N LEU A 148 9.41 -3.77 5.56
CA LEU A 148 8.74 -3.30 6.78
C LEU A 148 7.82 -4.38 7.37
N ILE A 149 6.98 -5.02 6.56
CA ILE A 149 6.09 -6.11 7.01
C ILE A 149 6.92 -7.26 7.58
N LYS A 150 8.03 -7.64 6.92
CA LYS A 150 8.94 -8.67 7.40
C LYS A 150 9.57 -8.29 8.74
N THR A 151 10.05 -7.05 8.86
CA THR A 151 10.64 -6.52 10.10
C THR A 151 9.62 -6.50 11.22
N LEU A 152 8.42 -5.96 10.98
CA LEU A 152 7.36 -5.90 11.99
C LEU A 152 7.08 -7.28 12.56
N LYS A 153 6.95 -8.33 11.73
CA LYS A 153 6.72 -9.70 12.18
C LYS A 153 7.71 -10.23 13.23
N THR A 154 8.93 -9.69 13.29
CA THR A 154 9.99 -10.13 14.21
C THR A 154 10.44 -9.05 15.20
N MET A 155 10.05 -7.79 15.00
CA MET A 155 10.57 -6.64 15.73
C MET A 155 10.15 -6.63 17.20
N PHE A 156 8.91 -6.98 17.48
CA PHE A 156 8.33 -6.89 18.83
C PHE A 156 8.26 -8.27 19.49
N SER A 157 9.40 -8.88 19.75
CA SER A 157 9.49 -10.20 20.43
C SER A 157 8.76 -10.23 21.78
N ASN A 158 8.78 -9.12 22.52
CA ASN A 158 8.07 -8.96 23.80
C ASN A 158 6.54 -9.04 23.65
N ALA A 159 6.00 -8.69 22.48
CA ALA A 159 4.57 -8.83 22.17
C ALA A 159 4.23 -10.26 21.66
N GLY A 160 5.23 -11.13 21.52
CA GLY A 160 5.09 -12.47 20.97
C GLY A 160 5.08 -12.47 19.44
N HIS A 161 4.34 -13.39 18.82
CA HIS A 161 4.31 -13.52 17.35
C HIS A 161 3.06 -12.88 16.75
N VAL A 162 3.14 -12.53 15.46
CA VAL A 162 2.03 -11.96 14.71
C VAL A 162 1.02 -13.04 14.35
N LEU A 163 -0.22 -12.87 14.82
CA LEU A 163 -1.38 -13.71 14.49
C LEU A 163 -1.95 -13.39 13.11
N TYR A 164 -2.10 -12.10 12.81
CA TYR A 164 -2.46 -11.64 11.47
C TYR A 164 -1.83 -10.29 11.15
N CYS A 165 -1.61 -10.06 9.86
CA CYS A 165 -1.14 -8.80 9.30
C CYS A 165 -1.98 -8.50 8.06
N ILE A 166 -2.74 -7.41 8.10
CA ILE A 166 -3.57 -6.94 6.99
C ILE A 166 -3.03 -5.59 6.57
N HIS A 167 -2.86 -5.33 5.28
CA HIS A 167 -2.48 -4.01 4.81
C HIS A 167 -3.25 -3.60 3.57
N SER A 168 -3.49 -2.29 3.45
CA SER A 168 -3.97 -1.65 2.23
C SER A 168 -2.93 -0.66 1.73
N VAL A 169 -2.87 -0.48 0.42
CA VAL A 169 -2.05 0.56 -0.22
C VAL A 169 -3.00 1.54 -0.88
N GLU A 170 -2.86 2.82 -0.55
CA GLU A 170 -3.65 3.91 -1.10
C GLU A 170 -2.73 4.86 -1.88
N PHE A 171 -3.20 5.28 -3.06
CA PHE A 171 -2.59 6.35 -3.83
C PHE A 171 -3.43 7.60 -3.64
N GLN A 172 -2.90 8.59 -2.93
CA GLN A 172 -3.63 9.83 -2.68
C GLN A 172 -3.70 10.66 -3.97
N LYS A 173 -4.73 11.51 -4.11
CA LYS A 173 -5.11 12.24 -5.35
C LYS A 173 -3.98 12.98 -6.09
N TRP A 174 -2.86 13.25 -5.43
CA TRP A 174 -1.69 13.95 -5.97
C TRP A 174 -0.36 13.25 -5.67
N GLY A 175 -0.36 12.10 -5.02
CA GLY A 175 0.83 11.67 -4.30
C GLY A 175 0.92 10.18 -4.07
N LEU A 176 2.12 9.70 -4.37
CA LEU A 176 2.95 8.89 -3.49
C LEU A 176 2.21 7.80 -2.69
N PRO A 177 2.58 6.52 -2.87
CA PRO A 177 1.88 5.43 -2.22
C PRO A 177 1.99 5.53 -0.68
N HIS A 178 0.87 5.29 -0.01
CA HIS A 178 0.80 5.12 1.44
C HIS A 178 0.32 3.71 1.74
N ALA A 179 0.81 3.12 2.82
CA ALA A 179 0.29 1.85 3.31
C ALA A 179 -0.26 2.00 4.72
N HIS A 180 -1.44 1.45 4.94
CA HIS A 180 -2.02 1.26 6.27
C HIS A 180 -1.90 -0.22 6.62
N ILE A 181 -1.27 -0.52 7.75
CA ILE A 181 -0.93 -1.89 8.17
C ILE A 181 -1.54 -2.12 9.55
N LEU A 182 -2.40 -3.14 9.65
CA LEU A 182 -2.98 -3.63 10.88
C LEU A 182 -2.24 -4.91 11.29
N LEU A 183 -1.75 -4.96 12.53
CA LEU A 183 -1.09 -6.14 13.07
C LEU A 183 -1.74 -6.58 14.37
N LYS A 184 -1.95 -7.89 14.51
CA LYS A 184 -2.30 -8.53 15.78
C LYS A 184 -1.13 -9.36 16.28
N TYR A 185 -0.71 -9.10 17.50
CA TYR A 185 0.25 -9.94 18.23
C TYR A 185 -0.47 -10.85 19.22
N THR A 186 0.19 -11.95 19.60
CA THR A 186 -0.35 -12.89 20.60
C THR A 186 -0.52 -12.28 21.98
N ALA A 187 0.44 -11.47 22.44
CA ALA A 187 0.31 -10.77 23.70
C ALA A 187 -0.48 -9.49 23.49
N SER A 188 -1.37 -9.17 24.43
CA SER A 188 -2.05 -7.89 24.42
C SER A 188 -1.11 -6.77 24.88
N CYS A 189 -1.30 -5.59 24.29
CA CYS A 189 -0.47 -4.41 24.56
C CYS A 189 -1.31 -3.33 25.25
N ASP A 190 -2.04 -3.73 26.28
CA ASP A 190 -3.09 -2.90 26.88
C ASP A 190 -2.62 -2.20 28.17
N SER A 191 -1.55 -2.71 28.79
CA SER A 191 -0.96 -2.13 29.99
C SER A 191 0.14 -1.13 29.64
N ALA A 192 0.33 -0.12 30.48
CA ALA A 192 1.42 0.85 30.33
C ALA A 192 2.80 0.17 30.28
N SER A 193 2.99 -0.91 31.04
CA SER A 193 4.24 -1.69 31.02
C SER A 193 4.47 -2.37 29.68
N ASN A 194 3.44 -2.95 29.07
CA ASN A 194 3.55 -3.63 27.78
C ASN A 194 3.83 -2.62 26.65
N ILE A 195 3.17 -1.46 26.69
CA ILE A 195 3.40 -0.37 25.73
C ILE A 195 4.84 0.13 25.85
N ASN A 196 5.32 0.42 27.06
CA ASN A 196 6.69 0.89 27.30
C ASN A 196 7.77 -0.12 26.89
N ALA A 197 7.44 -1.42 26.87
CA ALA A 197 8.36 -2.48 26.43
C ALA A 197 8.49 -2.60 24.90
N VAL A 198 7.61 -1.93 24.14
CA VAL A 198 7.53 -1.99 22.68
C VAL A 198 7.84 -0.62 22.06
N VAL A 199 7.33 0.46 22.66
CA VAL A 199 7.45 1.82 22.14
C VAL A 199 8.20 2.68 23.15
N SER A 200 9.23 3.39 22.67
CA SER A 200 9.98 4.37 23.45
C SER A 200 9.96 5.71 22.73
N ALA A 201 9.71 6.78 23.49
CA ALA A 201 9.83 8.16 23.02
C ALA A 201 11.19 8.80 23.41
N LYS A 202 12.11 8.02 23.99
CA LYS A 202 13.45 8.50 24.34
C LYS A 202 14.34 8.53 23.10
N ILE A 203 15.19 9.54 23.02
CA ILE A 203 16.29 9.55 22.06
C ILE A 203 17.24 8.40 22.45
N PRO A 204 17.62 7.52 21.50
CA PRO A 204 18.57 6.45 21.75
C PRO A 204 19.92 6.98 22.24
N ASP A 205 20.63 6.20 23.06
CA ASP A 205 21.98 6.55 23.50
C ASP A 205 23.02 6.36 22.39
N ASP A 206 22.74 5.48 21.42
CA ASP A 206 23.58 5.29 20.25
C ASP A 206 23.60 6.56 19.38
N PRO A 207 24.77 7.13 19.07
CA PRO A 207 24.84 8.40 18.33
C PRO A 207 24.24 8.35 16.93
N LEU A 208 24.29 7.20 16.25
CA LEU A 208 23.78 7.05 14.89
C LEU A 208 22.26 6.94 14.91
N ASP A 209 21.70 6.15 15.81
CA ASP A 209 20.25 6.06 16.00
C ASP A 209 19.67 7.40 16.50
N ALA A 210 20.36 8.08 17.42
CA ALA A 210 20.00 9.42 17.87
C ALA A 210 19.93 10.41 16.71
N LEU A 211 20.92 10.39 15.82
CA LEU A 211 20.94 11.24 14.63
C LEU A 211 19.75 10.95 13.71
N LEU A 212 19.41 9.69 13.48
CA LEU A 212 18.27 9.29 12.66
C LEU A 212 16.94 9.76 13.27
N VAL A 213 16.76 9.56 14.58
CA VAL A 213 15.57 10.02 15.31
C VAL A 213 15.45 11.54 15.24
N CYS A 214 16.53 12.27 15.52
CA CYS A 214 16.53 13.72 15.41
C CYS A 214 16.23 14.20 13.98
N THR A 215 16.77 13.53 12.97
CA THR A 215 16.60 13.93 11.56
C THR A 215 15.19 13.65 11.05
N PHE A 216 14.60 12.50 11.37
CA PHE A 216 13.37 12.02 10.73
C PHE A 216 12.14 11.99 11.63
N MET A 217 12.32 12.03 12.96
CA MET A 217 11.24 11.82 13.93
C MET A 217 11.02 13.02 14.88
N THR A 218 11.84 14.08 14.79
CA THR A 218 11.65 15.29 15.59
C THR A 218 11.24 16.48 14.73
N HIS A 219 10.21 17.21 15.16
CA HIS A 219 9.84 18.48 14.55
C HIS A 219 10.66 19.60 15.18
N HIS A 220 11.55 20.20 14.40
CA HIS A 220 12.25 21.41 14.80
C HIS A 220 11.32 22.60 14.55
N HIS A 221 10.72 23.11 15.62
CA HIS A 221 10.01 24.38 15.53
C HIS A 221 11.05 25.51 15.52
N PRO A 222 10.99 26.45 14.54
CA PRO A 222 11.76 27.67 14.68
C PRO A 222 11.41 28.33 16.02
N PRO A 223 12.36 29.07 16.64
CA PRO A 223 12.06 29.86 17.84
C PRO A 223 10.82 30.72 17.55
N PRO A 224 9.94 30.97 18.54
CA PRO A 224 8.65 31.61 18.32
C PRO A 224 8.84 32.98 17.66
N GLN A 225 8.77 32.99 16.34
CA GLN A 225 8.48 34.18 15.57
C GLN A 225 6.98 34.11 15.34
N ASN A 226 6.27 35.10 15.88
CA ASN A 226 4.83 35.18 15.71
C ASN A 226 4.46 35.16 14.20
N PRO A 227 3.45 34.38 13.79
CA PRO A 227 2.61 33.47 14.58
C PRO A 227 3.05 32.01 14.48
N LEU A 228 2.73 31.23 15.52
CA LEU A 228 2.90 29.77 15.56
C LEU A 228 2.21 29.09 14.36
N SER A 229 2.84 28.03 13.84
CA SER A 229 2.24 27.13 12.84
C SER A 229 0.83 26.71 13.27
N LYS A 230 -0.13 26.76 12.34
CA LYS A 230 -1.53 26.35 12.55
C LYS A 230 -1.68 24.94 13.15
N TYR A 231 -0.72 24.05 12.89
CA TYR A 231 -0.73 22.67 13.41
C TYR A 231 -0.37 22.54 14.90
N CYS A 232 0.30 23.55 15.48
CA CYS A 232 0.79 23.50 16.86
C CYS A 232 -0.01 24.39 17.80
N GLN A 233 -1.16 24.90 17.36
CA GLN A 233 -2.09 25.61 18.22
C GLN A 233 -2.78 24.59 19.14
N ARG A 234 -2.18 24.37 20.32
CA ARG A 234 -2.92 23.78 21.45
C ARG A 234 -4.00 24.79 21.81
N VAL A 235 -5.23 24.53 21.38
CA VAL A 235 -6.40 25.17 21.98
C VAL A 235 -6.41 24.70 23.44
N GLN A 236 -6.28 25.62 24.38
CA GLN A 236 -6.44 25.25 25.79
C GLN A 236 -7.89 24.77 26.00
N ALA A 237 -8.11 23.92 27.00
CA ALA A 237 -9.43 23.32 27.24
C ALA A 237 -10.55 24.35 27.52
N ASP A 238 -10.20 25.64 27.68
CA ASP A 238 -11.11 26.78 27.85
C ASP A 238 -11.50 27.47 26.53
N GLY A 239 -10.98 27.02 25.38
CA GLY A 239 -11.30 27.59 24.07
C GLY A 239 -10.55 28.88 23.73
N SER A 240 -9.43 29.17 24.42
CA SER A 240 -8.50 30.26 24.07
C SER A 240 -7.16 29.77 23.52
#